data_AF-A0A9D1UNQ2-F1
#
_entry.id   AF-A0A9D1UNQ2-F1
#
_cell.length_a   1.000
_cell.length_b   1.000
_cell.length_c   1.000
_cell.angle_alpha   90.00
_cell.angle_beta   90.00
_cell.angle_gamma   90.00
#
_symmetry.space_group_name_H-M   'P 1'
#
loop_
_entity.id
_entity.type
_entity.pdbx_description
1 polymer ?
#
loop_
_entity_poly.entity_id
_entity_poly.type
_entity_poly.pdbx_seq_one_letter_code
_entity_poly.pdbx_strand_id
1 'polypeptide(L)'
;MVPRKKFLYLPEAVNASFTIFPSDGPVSAPEPQEPAPPQPPEEPAGIYPCPCCGFLTFPVPKEAAIAYLCPVCLWENDVFDPGEDDPSDENHGMTLREGRKNDRKWGAVREDLAGCTRLPRPEELP
;
A
#
# COMPACT_ATOMS: atom_id res chain seq x y z
N MET A 1 -20.61 -4.50 42.39
CA MET A 1 -20.16 -4.51 40.98
C MET A 1 -21.00 -3.48 40.24
N VAL A 2 -20.45 -2.32 39.89
CA VAL A 2 -21.20 -1.24 39.22
C VAL A 2 -21.19 -1.52 37.70
N PRO A 3 -22.34 -1.53 37.02
CA PRO A 3 -22.36 -1.77 35.59
C PRO A 3 -21.79 -0.56 34.85
N ARG A 4 -20.72 -0.76 34.08
CA ARG A 4 -20.19 0.25 33.14
C ARG A 4 -21.24 0.47 32.03
N LYS A 5 -21.76 1.69 31.91
CA LYS A 5 -22.56 2.09 30.76
C LYS A 5 -21.66 2.08 29.52
N LYS A 6 -22.02 1.31 28.50
CA LYS A 6 -21.38 1.36 27.18
C LYS A 6 -21.87 2.64 26.50
N PHE A 7 -20.98 3.61 26.31
CA PHE A 7 -21.24 4.74 25.44
C PHE A 7 -20.92 4.30 24.01
N LEU A 8 -21.96 4.05 23.21
CA LEU A 8 -21.84 3.96 21.75
C LEU A 8 -21.86 5.40 21.23
N TYR A 9 -20.70 6.06 21.19
CA TYR A 9 -20.59 7.32 20.46
C TYR A 9 -19.99 7.02 19.09
N LEU A 10 -20.86 6.88 18.10
CA LEU A 10 -20.51 7.08 16.69
C LEU A 10 -21.16 8.42 16.33
N PRO A 11 -20.40 9.50 16.11
CA PRO A 11 -20.99 10.73 15.60
C PRO A 11 -21.52 10.47 14.19
N GLU A 12 -22.71 11.01 13.88
CA GLU A 12 -23.23 11.02 12.52
C GLU A 12 -22.38 11.98 11.68
N ALA A 13 -21.77 11.47 10.62
CA ALA A 13 -21.08 12.30 9.64
C ALA A 13 -22.11 12.98 8.73
N VAL A 14 -22.02 14.31 8.59
CA VAL A 14 -22.78 15.07 7.60
C VAL A 14 -21.87 15.48 6.46
N ASN A 15 -22.21 15.05 5.24
CA ASN A 15 -21.51 15.49 4.04
C ASN A 15 -21.98 16.91 3.70
N ALA A 16 -21.07 17.88 3.68
CA ALA A 16 -21.38 19.23 3.21
C ALA A 16 -21.58 19.19 1.69
N SER A 17 -22.80 19.47 1.23
CA SER A 17 -23.14 19.58 -0.18
C SER A 17 -22.59 20.90 -0.75
N PHE A 18 -21.44 20.85 -1.40
CA PHE A 18 -20.95 21.99 -2.18
C PHE A 18 -21.66 22.00 -3.53
N THR A 19 -22.50 23.00 -3.77
CA THR A 19 -23.08 23.25 -5.09
C THR A 19 -22.00 23.88 -5.96
N ILE A 20 -21.49 23.14 -6.94
CA ILE A 20 -20.59 23.67 -7.95
C ILE A 20 -21.45 24.55 -8.88
N PHE A 21 -21.42 25.86 -8.66
CA PHE A 21 -21.94 26.82 -9.64
C PHE A 21 -21.00 26.83 -10.86
N PRO A 22 -21.53 26.90 -12.09
CA PRO A 22 -20.70 27.11 -13.28
C PRO A 22 -20.24 28.57 -13.29
N SER A 23 -18.97 28.82 -13.00
CA SER A 23 -18.39 30.15 -13.12
C SER A 23 -17.91 30.38 -14.55
N ASP A 24 -18.73 31.06 -15.36
CA ASP A 24 -18.29 31.81 -16.55
C ASP A 24 -17.51 33.06 -16.10
N GLY A 25 -16.30 32.85 -15.56
CA GLY A 25 -15.37 33.90 -15.13
C GLY A 25 -14.12 33.94 -16.00
N PRO A 26 -13.49 35.12 -16.20
CA PRO A 26 -12.32 35.26 -17.05
C PRO A 26 -11.13 34.48 -16.46
N VAL A 27 -10.38 33.79 -17.33
CA VAL A 27 -9.17 33.04 -17.00
C VAL A 27 -8.19 33.95 -16.26
N SER A 28 -8.08 33.72 -14.95
CA SER A 28 -7.01 34.25 -14.13
C SER A 28 -5.67 33.69 -14.62
N ALA A 29 -4.66 34.55 -14.64
CA ALA A 29 -3.27 34.20 -14.98
C ALA A 29 -2.80 32.96 -14.19
N PRO A 30 -1.87 32.15 -14.74
CA PRO A 30 -1.34 30.99 -14.03
C PRO A 30 -0.67 31.46 -12.74
N GLU A 31 -1.22 30.97 -11.63
CA GLU A 31 -0.65 31.14 -10.30
C GLU A 31 0.80 30.59 -10.30
N PRO A 32 1.79 31.30 -9.74
CA PRO A 32 3.12 30.77 -9.59
C PRO A 32 3.05 29.47 -8.79
N GLN A 33 3.37 28.34 -9.42
CA GLN A 33 3.39 27.06 -8.73
C GLN A 33 4.48 27.11 -7.67
N GLU A 34 4.08 27.02 -6.39
CA GLU A 34 5.04 26.80 -5.32
C GLU A 34 5.87 25.54 -5.64
N PRO A 35 7.20 25.57 -5.46
CA PRO A 35 8.03 24.41 -5.69
C PRO A 35 7.53 23.25 -4.84
N ALA A 36 7.44 22.07 -5.47
CA ALA A 36 6.99 20.86 -4.79
C ALA A 36 7.79 20.65 -3.49
N PRO A 37 7.13 20.21 -2.40
CA PRO A 37 7.81 19.91 -1.15
C PRO A 37 9.02 19.00 -1.39
N PRO A 38 10.12 19.17 -0.63
CA PRO A 38 11.27 18.28 -0.72
C PRO A 38 10.80 16.84 -0.53
N GLN A 39 11.18 15.98 -1.48
CA GLN A 39 10.85 14.56 -1.39
C GLN A 39 11.45 14.02 -0.08
N PRO A 40 10.71 13.20 0.69
CA PRO A 40 11.26 12.57 1.88
C PRO A 40 12.54 11.79 1.52
N PRO A 41 13.47 11.62 2.48
CA PRO A 41 14.67 10.82 2.25
C PRO A 41 14.29 9.47 1.66
N GLU A 42 14.96 9.04 0.59
CA GLU A 42 14.72 7.71 0.03
C GLU A 42 15.05 6.65 1.10
N GLU A 43 14.07 5.83 1.45
CA GLU A 43 14.28 4.64 2.28
C GLU A 43 15.38 3.78 1.64
N PRO A 44 16.36 3.29 2.42
CA PRO A 44 17.42 2.43 1.90
C PRO A 44 16.81 1.19 1.26
N ALA A 45 17.41 0.73 0.15
CA ALA A 45 17.00 -0.50 -0.50
C ALA A 45 17.09 -1.68 0.50
N GLY A 46 16.11 -2.57 0.44
CA GLY A 46 16.15 -3.81 1.19
C GLY A 46 17.29 -4.72 0.70
N ILE A 47 17.61 -5.75 1.50
CA ILE A 47 18.57 -6.80 1.10
C ILE A 47 17.96 -8.21 1.25
N TYR A 48 16.71 -8.28 1.73
CA TYR A 48 16.00 -9.54 1.94
C TYR A 48 14.89 -9.67 0.89
N PRO A 49 14.67 -10.88 0.35
CA PRO A 49 13.72 -11.10 -0.73
C PRO A 49 12.27 -10.98 -0.24
N CYS A 50 11.44 -10.31 -1.01
CA CYS A 50 9.99 -10.41 -0.87
C CYS A 50 9.57 -11.87 -1.16
N PRO A 51 8.76 -12.51 -0.29
CA PRO A 51 8.33 -13.88 -0.53
C PRO A 51 7.49 -13.99 -1.80
N CYS A 52 6.80 -12.94 -2.26
CA CYS A 52 5.97 -12.97 -3.45
C CYS A 52 6.77 -12.78 -4.75
N CYS A 53 7.32 -11.60 -5.00
CA CYS A 53 8.00 -11.27 -6.28
C CYS A 53 9.48 -11.67 -6.31
N GLY A 54 10.12 -11.90 -5.17
CA GLY A 54 11.52 -12.29 -5.07
C GLY A 54 12.54 -11.15 -5.09
N PHE A 55 12.15 -9.92 -5.41
CA PHE A 55 13.05 -8.75 -5.34
C PHE A 55 13.50 -8.47 -3.90
N LEU A 56 14.71 -7.95 -3.74
CA LEU A 56 15.34 -7.66 -2.44
C LEU A 56 14.80 -6.36 -1.84
N THR A 57 13.51 -6.33 -1.48
CA THR A 57 12.85 -5.10 -0.99
C THR A 57 12.75 -5.03 0.52
N PHE A 58 12.89 -6.13 1.25
CA PHE A 58 12.67 -6.12 2.69
C PHE A 58 13.92 -5.57 3.41
N PRO A 59 13.76 -4.62 4.34
CA PRO A 59 14.88 -4.03 5.09
C PRO A 59 15.41 -4.96 6.19
N VAL A 60 14.63 -5.97 6.59
CA VAL A 60 14.94 -6.96 7.61
C VAL A 60 14.50 -8.35 7.11
N PRO A 61 14.94 -9.46 7.73
CA PRO A 61 14.47 -10.79 7.38
C PRO A 61 12.94 -10.91 7.40
N LYS A 62 12.38 -11.82 6.61
CA LYS A 62 10.93 -12.05 6.47
C LYS A 62 10.24 -12.21 7.82
N GLU A 63 10.86 -12.92 8.74
CA GLU A 63 10.34 -13.24 10.07
C GLU A 63 10.24 -12.00 10.98
N ALA A 64 10.96 -10.93 10.65
CA ALA A 64 10.97 -9.67 11.38
C ALA A 64 10.26 -8.51 10.64
N ALA A 65 9.91 -8.69 9.37
CA ALA A 65 9.29 -7.66 8.53
C ALA A 65 7.77 -7.61 8.74
N ILE A 66 7.32 -7.37 9.97
CA ILE A 66 5.89 -7.44 10.36
C ILE A 66 5.05 -6.51 9.48
N ALA A 67 4.08 -7.08 8.75
CA ALA A 67 3.16 -6.35 7.88
C ALA A 67 3.88 -5.41 6.88
N TYR A 68 5.12 -5.74 6.51
CA TYR A 68 5.86 -4.91 5.57
C TYR A 68 5.29 -5.07 4.17
N LEU A 69 4.92 -3.95 3.55
CA LEU A 69 4.37 -3.92 2.20
C LEU A 69 5.50 -3.83 1.16
N CYS A 70 5.63 -4.83 0.30
CA CYS A 70 6.59 -4.80 -0.79
C CYS A 70 6.23 -3.68 -1.80
N PRO A 71 7.08 -2.67 -2.06
CA PRO A 71 6.75 -1.58 -2.98
C PRO A 71 6.72 -2.00 -4.46
N VAL A 72 7.23 -3.19 -4.78
CA VAL A 72 7.27 -3.70 -6.16
C VAL A 72 6.03 -4.49 -6.54
N CYS A 73 5.51 -5.32 -5.64
CA CYS A 73 4.33 -6.16 -5.93
C CYS A 73 3.13 -5.89 -5.02
N LEU A 74 3.31 -5.13 -3.93
CA LEU A 74 2.30 -4.85 -2.89
C LEU A 74 1.81 -6.08 -2.13
N TRP A 75 2.62 -7.14 -2.07
CA TRP A 75 2.43 -8.21 -1.08
C TRP A 75 2.74 -7.66 0.31
N GLU A 76 1.79 -7.79 1.24
CA GLU A 76 1.99 -7.47 2.66
C GLU A 76 2.55 -8.69 3.39
N ASN A 77 3.64 -8.51 4.13
CA ASN A 77 4.34 -9.64 4.71
C ASN A 77 3.60 -10.24 5.91
N ASP A 78 3.19 -11.49 5.74
CA ASP A 78 2.61 -12.32 6.79
C ASP A 78 3.72 -13.09 7.52
N VAL A 79 4.09 -12.58 8.70
CA VAL A 79 5.20 -13.16 9.50
C VAL A 79 4.88 -14.54 10.07
N PHE A 80 3.62 -14.96 10.04
CA PHE A 80 3.23 -16.31 10.45
C PHE A 80 3.52 -17.35 9.38
N ASP A 81 3.86 -16.93 8.16
CA ASP A 81 4.28 -17.77 7.04
C ASP A 81 3.34 -18.97 6.85
N PRO A 82 2.04 -18.74 6.57
CA PRO A 82 1.02 -19.78 6.62
C PRO A 82 1.30 -20.94 5.66
N GLY A 83 2.03 -20.69 4.58
CA GLY A 83 2.34 -21.66 3.53
C GLY A 83 2.10 -21.08 2.14
N GLU A 84 2.51 -21.80 1.10
CA GLU A 84 2.33 -21.35 -0.29
C GLU A 84 0.85 -21.38 -0.72
N ASP A 85 0.06 -22.30 -0.17
CA ASP A 85 -1.35 -22.58 -0.52
C ASP A 85 -2.35 -22.19 0.59
N ASP A 86 -1.85 -21.70 1.72
CA ASP A 86 -2.66 -21.30 2.85
C ASP A 86 -2.98 -19.79 2.78
N PRO A 87 -4.17 -19.37 3.22
CA PRO A 87 -4.59 -17.97 3.13
C PRO A 87 -3.75 -17.08 4.05
N SER A 88 -3.28 -15.95 3.52
CA SER A 88 -2.64 -14.92 4.33
C SER A 88 -3.67 -13.96 4.91
N ASP A 89 -3.59 -13.71 6.23
CA ASP A 89 -4.49 -12.79 6.91
C ASP A 89 -4.25 -11.34 6.45
N GLU A 90 -2.98 -10.98 6.23
CA GLU A 90 -2.59 -9.64 5.77
C GLU A 90 -3.00 -9.36 4.31
N ASN A 91 -3.15 -10.42 3.49
CA ASN A 91 -3.50 -10.27 2.07
C ASN A 91 -4.97 -10.64 1.78
N HIS A 92 -5.87 -10.40 2.74
CA HIS A 92 -7.31 -10.64 2.63
C HIS A 92 -7.68 -12.08 2.21
N GLY A 93 -6.93 -13.06 2.72
CA GLY A 93 -7.13 -14.48 2.42
C GLY A 93 -6.52 -14.95 1.10
N MET A 94 -5.78 -14.11 0.38
CA MET A 94 -5.03 -14.52 -0.81
C MET A 94 -3.88 -15.44 -0.40
N THR A 95 -3.66 -16.50 -1.18
CA THR A 95 -2.51 -17.39 -1.00
C THR A 95 -1.24 -16.79 -1.62
N LEU A 96 -0.07 -17.18 -1.13
CA LEU A 96 1.19 -16.73 -1.73
C LEU A 96 1.30 -17.19 -3.20
N ARG A 97 0.81 -18.39 -3.53
CA ARG A 97 0.76 -18.88 -4.91
C ARG A 97 -0.04 -17.94 -5.83
N GLU A 98 -1.20 -17.48 -5.37
CA GLU A 98 -2.04 -16.53 -6.12
C GLU A 98 -1.35 -15.18 -6.24
N GLY A 99 -0.74 -14.67 -5.16
CA GLY A 99 0.04 -13.44 -5.18
C GLY A 99 1.15 -13.48 -6.23
N ARG A 100 1.95 -14.55 -6.28
CA ARG A 100 2.99 -14.76 -7.30
C ARG A 100 2.44 -14.79 -8.73
N LYS A 101 1.28 -15.44 -8.92
CA LYS A 101 0.63 -15.53 -10.23
C LYS A 101 0.15 -14.15 -10.69
N ASN A 102 -0.40 -13.38 -9.77
CA ASN A 102 -0.92 -12.04 -10.01
C ASN A 102 0.22 -11.06 -10.30
N ASP A 103 1.30 -11.10 -9.52
CA ASP A 103 2.50 -10.29 -9.75
C ASP A 103 3.06 -10.50 -11.16
N ARG A 104 3.21 -11.75 -11.61
CA ARG A 104 3.66 -12.05 -12.98
C ARG A 104 2.71 -11.54 -14.06
N LYS A 105 1.41 -11.43 -13.75
CA LYS A 105 0.39 -11.03 -14.71
C LYS A 105 0.22 -9.52 -14.79
N TRP A 106 0.29 -8.84 -13.65
CA TRP A 106 -0.10 -7.43 -13.50
C TRP A 106 1.00 -6.54 -12.94
N GLY A 107 2.11 -7.09 -12.46
CA GLY A 107 3.13 -6.36 -11.71
C GLY A 107 2.66 -5.95 -10.30
N ALA A 108 1.61 -6.60 -9.79
CA ALA A 108 1.04 -6.40 -8.47
C ALA A 108 0.26 -7.65 -8.03
N VAL A 109 0.09 -7.84 -6.71
CA VAL A 109 -0.70 -8.94 -6.13
C VAL A 109 -2.19 -8.82 -6.45
N ARG A 110 -2.66 -7.62 -6.81
CA ARG A 110 -4.03 -7.35 -7.27
C ARG A 110 -4.02 -6.42 -8.48
N GLU A 111 -4.91 -6.66 -9.43
CA GLU A 111 -5.02 -5.87 -10.66
C GLU A 111 -5.30 -4.39 -10.42
N ASP A 112 -6.17 -4.08 -9.45
CA ASP A 112 -6.56 -2.72 -9.09
C ASP A 112 -5.42 -1.91 -8.45
N LEU A 113 -4.36 -2.58 -8.00
CA LEU A 113 -3.20 -1.96 -7.36
C LEU A 113 -2.00 -1.79 -8.30
N ALA A 114 -2.08 -2.27 -9.55
CA ALA A 114 -0.95 -2.21 -10.50
C ALA A 114 -0.43 -0.78 -10.75
N GLY A 115 -1.28 0.24 -10.67
CA GLY A 115 -0.88 1.64 -10.80
C GLY A 115 -0.18 2.24 -9.58
N CYS A 116 -0.14 1.50 -8.47
CA CYS A 116 0.46 1.93 -7.21
C CYS A 116 1.83 1.29 -6.95
N THR A 117 2.30 0.41 -7.83
CA THR A 117 3.62 -0.22 -7.70
C THR A 117 4.71 0.64 -8.31
N ARG A 118 5.96 0.32 -7.96
CA ARG A 118 7.13 0.83 -8.67
C ARG A 118 7.95 -0.33 -9.24
N LEU A 119 8.73 -0.03 -10.26
CA LEU A 119 9.76 -0.97 -10.72
C LEU A 119 10.79 -1.23 -9.61
N PRO A 120 11.38 -2.43 -9.57
CA PRO A 120 12.51 -2.71 -8.68
C PRO A 120 13.68 -1.79 -9.05
N ARG A 121 14.39 -1.32 -8.03
CA ARG A 121 15.66 -0.60 -8.24
C ARG A 121 16.75 -1.59 -8.69
N PRO A 122 17.81 -1.15 -9.38
CA PRO A 122 18.91 -2.04 -9.78
C PRO A 122 19.51 -2.85 -8.62
N GLU A 123 19.57 -2.27 -7.43
CA GLU A 123 20.11 -2.89 -6.22
C GLU A 123 19.16 -3.93 -5.60
N GLU A 124 17.89 -3.94 -6.00
CA GLU A 124 16.86 -4.86 -5.51
C GLU A 124 16.71 -6.11 -6.39
N LEU A 125 17.49 -6.20 -7.47
CA LEU A 125 17.54 -7.37 -8.33
C LEU A 125 18.28 -8.52 -7.60
N PRO A 126 17.74 -9.76 -7.61
CA PRO A 126 18.33 -10.90 -6.91
C PRO A 126 19.71 -11.35 -7.43
#